data_AF-A0A7Y2AHE7-F1
#
_entry.id   AF-A0A7Y2AHE7-F1
#
_cell.length_a   1.000
_cell.length_b   1.000
_cell.length_c   1.000
_cell.angle_alpha   90.00
_cell.angle_beta   90.00
_cell.angle_gamma   90.00
#
_symmetry.space_group_name_H-M   'P 1'
#
loop_
_entity.id
_entity.type
_entity.pdbx_description
1 polymer ?
#
loop_
_entity_poly.entity_id
_entity_poly.type
_entity_poly.pdbx_seq_one_letter_code
_entity_poly.pdbx_strand_id
1 'polypeptide(L)'
;MLRSLLRLISPTDHLETPPTSEQGIPPEVVDHPATIPMNPRGVHIDANHREWLLSKRLLHLKICSQQRCDQLRHFGIVTAGDLANVDPVKLARDMGAPEKAVQVIKRYRAAIRLAASVPGMMPRDAQLLIRIHRHSVRAIALDSPSALYHDLRRFAVSSKGRRMIRGRRLPSLRKVKNWVTACRTQGTGIQLRSAA
;
A
#
# COMPACT_ATOMS: atom_id res chain seq x y z
N MET A 1 6.70 -28.50 46.62
CA MET A 1 7.92 -28.91 47.36
C MET A 1 9.07 -28.89 46.35
N LEU A 2 9.80 -27.80 46.09
CA LEU A 2 10.86 -27.13 46.85
C LEU A 2 12.07 -28.01 47.25
N ARG A 3 13.27 -27.57 46.81
CA ARG A 3 14.69 -27.94 47.15
C ARG A 3 15.30 -29.08 46.29
N SER A 4 16.55 -29.07 45.80
CA SER A 4 17.85 -28.42 46.13
C SER A 4 18.68 -28.27 44.83
N LEU A 5 19.50 -27.24 44.51
CA LEU A 5 20.69 -26.61 45.13
C LEU A 5 21.98 -27.46 45.20
N LEU A 6 23.04 -26.95 44.53
CA LEU A 6 24.52 -26.97 44.78
C LEU A 6 25.27 -27.15 43.43
N ARG A 7 26.01 -26.20 42.82
CA ARG A 7 27.18 -25.37 43.21
C ARG A 7 28.42 -26.15 43.71
N LEU A 8 29.44 -26.24 42.84
CA LEU A 8 30.89 -26.41 43.10
C LEU A 8 31.58 -25.65 41.94
N ILE A 9 32.15 -24.44 42.10
CA ILE A 9 33.42 -24.03 42.74
C ILE A 9 34.67 -24.60 42.02
N SER A 10 35.37 -23.70 41.30
CA SER A 10 36.74 -23.81 40.79
C SER A 10 37.78 -23.69 41.92
N PRO A 11 39.05 -24.08 41.68
CA PRO A 11 40.15 -23.11 41.86
C PRO A 11 41.25 -23.25 40.78
N THR A 12 41.77 -22.17 40.18
CA THR A 12 42.87 -21.26 40.62
C THR A 12 44.26 -21.78 40.23
N ASP A 13 45.00 -20.99 39.43
CA ASP A 13 46.46 -20.73 39.47
C ASP A 13 46.87 -20.05 38.14
N HIS A 14 47.79 -19.09 38.02
CA HIS A 14 48.29 -17.97 38.83
C HIS A 14 49.11 -17.08 37.87
N LEU A 15 49.08 -15.76 38.11
CA LEU A 15 50.14 -14.72 37.96
C LEU A 15 50.88 -14.57 36.61
N GLU A 16 51.11 -13.37 36.07
CA GLU A 16 51.91 -12.27 36.64
C GLU A 16 51.59 -10.90 36.00
N THR A 17 51.80 -9.84 36.78
CA THR A 17 51.91 -8.40 36.42
C THR A 17 53.14 -7.86 37.19
N PRO A 18 53.59 -6.58 37.12
CA PRO A 18 53.32 -5.39 36.28
C PRO A 18 54.67 -4.70 35.87
N PRO A 19 54.89 -3.35 35.91
CA PRO A 19 54.18 -2.19 35.36
C PRO A 19 55.07 -1.35 34.38
N THR A 20 54.49 -0.41 33.64
CA THR A 20 55.00 0.97 33.59
C THR A 20 53.88 1.90 33.16
N SER A 21 53.57 2.83 34.06
CA SER A 21 52.68 3.96 33.89
C SER A 21 53.28 4.99 32.94
N GLU A 22 52.49 5.49 31.99
CA GLU A 22 52.52 6.93 31.70
C GLU A 22 51.09 7.47 31.60
N GLN A 23 50.88 8.53 32.36
CA GLN A 23 49.63 9.19 32.61
C GLN A 23 49.33 10.19 31.48
N GLY A 24 48.07 10.26 31.06
CA GLY A 24 47.54 11.28 30.16
C GLY A 24 46.02 11.39 30.28
N ILE A 25 45.57 12.02 31.37
CA ILE A 25 44.35 12.85 31.58
C ILE A 25 43.15 12.66 30.59
N PRO A 26 41.93 12.31 31.07
CA PRO A 26 40.64 12.54 30.38
C PRO A 26 40.06 13.93 30.76
N PRO A 27 38.95 14.48 30.20
CA PRO A 27 37.89 13.84 29.40
C PRO A 27 37.36 14.69 28.22
N GLU A 28 36.82 14.05 27.19
CA GLU A 28 35.71 14.68 26.45
C GLU A 28 34.68 13.60 26.09
N VAL A 29 33.72 13.46 26.99
CA VAL A 29 32.44 12.83 26.66
C VAL A 29 31.80 13.75 25.64
N VAL A 30 32.00 13.45 24.35
CA VAL A 30 31.21 14.05 23.30
C VAL A 30 29.81 13.48 23.48
N ASP A 31 29.01 14.25 24.22
CA ASP A 31 27.56 14.22 24.21
C ASP A 31 27.14 14.44 22.75
N HIS A 32 27.10 13.36 21.99
CA HIS A 32 26.46 13.38 20.69
C HIS A 32 24.96 13.43 21.02
N PRO A 33 24.24 14.54 20.78
CA PRO A 33 22.81 14.42 20.69
C PRO A 33 22.60 13.45 19.53
N ALA A 34 22.13 12.24 19.86
CA ALA A 34 21.51 11.36 18.90
C ALA A 34 20.34 12.16 18.32
N THR A 35 20.63 12.93 17.29
CA THR A 35 19.64 13.55 16.43
C THR A 35 19.07 12.39 15.64
N ILE A 36 18.20 11.63 16.30
CA ILE A 36 17.17 10.86 15.64
C ILE A 36 16.52 11.87 14.71
N PRO A 37 16.62 11.74 13.37
CA PRO A 37 15.91 12.64 12.50
C PRO A 37 14.42 12.40 12.79
N MET A 38 13.86 13.33 13.55
CA MET A 38 12.46 13.42 13.87
C MET A 38 11.76 13.63 12.53
N ASN A 39 11.31 12.55 11.89
CA ASN A 39 10.63 12.58 10.60
C ASN A 39 9.42 13.52 10.72
N PRO A 40 9.50 14.77 10.22
CA PRO A 40 8.43 15.72 10.41
C PRO A 40 7.34 15.32 9.44
N ARG A 41 6.14 15.12 10.00
CA ARG A 41 4.88 14.84 9.32
C ARG A 41 4.79 15.61 7.98
N GLY A 42 5.10 14.91 6.89
CA GLY A 42 5.09 15.47 5.54
C GLY A 42 5.16 14.31 4.55
N VAL A 43 4.00 13.70 4.30
CA VAL A 43 3.83 12.55 3.41
C VAL A 43 4.14 12.97 1.97
N HIS A 44 5.41 12.91 1.56
CA HIS A 44 5.80 12.87 0.16
C HIS A 44 5.67 11.42 -0.35
N ILE A 45 4.43 10.98 -0.60
CA ILE A 45 4.12 9.66 -1.16
C ILE A 45 4.13 9.70 -2.72
N ASP A 46 4.28 10.87 -3.33
CA ASP A 46 3.82 11.06 -4.71
C ASP A 46 4.72 10.43 -5.79
N ALA A 47 6.05 10.40 -5.61
CA ALA A 47 6.96 9.78 -6.59
C ALA A 47 6.98 8.24 -6.49
N ASN A 48 6.82 7.69 -5.29
CA ASN A 48 6.98 6.25 -5.05
C ASN A 48 5.64 5.50 -4.97
N HIS A 49 4.49 6.18 -4.88
CA HIS A 49 3.19 5.50 -4.75
C HIS A 49 2.90 4.54 -5.90
N ARG A 50 3.13 4.98 -7.13
CA ARG A 50 2.86 4.19 -8.33
C ARG A 50 3.72 2.93 -8.35
N GLU A 51 5.03 3.09 -8.21
CA GLU A 51 6.00 1.99 -8.25
C GLU A 51 5.77 1.01 -7.09
N TRP A 52 5.58 1.54 -5.88
CA TRP A 52 5.19 0.76 -4.72
C TRP A 52 3.92 -0.06 -4.98
N LEU A 53 2.87 0.55 -5.55
CA LEU A 53 1.60 -0.12 -5.77
C LEU A 53 1.73 -1.23 -6.82
N LEU A 54 2.40 -0.95 -7.95
CA LEU A 54 2.56 -1.91 -9.04
C LEU A 54 3.44 -3.09 -8.65
N SER A 55 4.46 -2.88 -7.81
CA SER A 55 5.30 -3.98 -7.28
C SER A 55 4.60 -4.85 -6.24
N LYS A 56 3.46 -4.43 -5.67
CA LYS A 56 2.75 -5.24 -4.66
C LYS A 56 2.09 -6.47 -5.24
N ARG A 57 2.21 -7.58 -4.50
CA ARG A 57 1.47 -8.82 -4.75
C ARG A 57 -0.04 -8.58 -4.66
N LEU A 58 -0.79 -9.16 -5.60
CA LEU A 58 -2.25 -8.99 -5.69
C LEU A 58 -3.00 -9.33 -4.39
N LEU A 59 -2.50 -10.34 -3.68
CA LEU A 59 -3.10 -10.80 -2.42
C LEU A 59 -3.15 -9.69 -1.37
N HIS A 60 -2.08 -8.90 -1.24
CA HIS A 60 -2.00 -7.83 -0.24
C HIS A 60 -2.91 -6.64 -0.58
N LEU A 61 -3.18 -6.42 -1.87
CA LEU A 61 -4.05 -5.36 -2.36
C LEU A 61 -5.53 -5.67 -2.14
N LYS A 62 -5.85 -6.94 -1.84
CA LYS A 62 -7.21 -7.44 -1.60
C LYS A 62 -8.21 -7.01 -2.69
N ILE A 63 -7.72 -6.98 -3.94
CA ILE A 63 -8.47 -6.59 -5.13
C ILE A 63 -9.42 -7.71 -5.59
N CYS A 64 -9.03 -8.96 -5.39
CA CYS A 64 -9.84 -10.14 -5.65
C CYS A 64 -9.74 -11.14 -4.47
N SER A 65 -10.45 -12.27 -4.55
CA SER A 65 -10.37 -13.32 -3.53
C SER A 65 -9.01 -14.03 -3.55
N GLN A 66 -8.66 -14.70 -2.43
CA GLN A 66 -7.48 -15.56 -2.33
C GLN A 66 -7.42 -16.56 -3.49
N GLN A 67 -8.47 -17.35 -3.66
CA GLN A 67 -8.60 -18.32 -4.76
C GLN A 67 -8.36 -17.69 -6.14
N ARG A 68 -8.86 -16.46 -6.38
CA ARG A 68 -8.62 -15.77 -7.66
C ARG A 68 -7.15 -15.35 -7.79
N CYS A 69 -6.52 -14.87 -6.71
CA CYS A 69 -5.09 -14.57 -6.73
C CYS A 69 -4.27 -15.82 -7.06
N ASP A 70 -4.62 -16.96 -6.47
CA ASP A 70 -3.89 -18.21 -6.69
C ASP A 70 -4.10 -18.73 -8.12
N GLN A 71 -5.31 -18.64 -8.67
CA GLN A 71 -5.55 -18.90 -10.09
C GLN A 71 -4.69 -18.01 -10.99
N LEU A 72 -4.69 -16.69 -10.76
CA LEU A 72 -3.91 -15.73 -11.56
C LEU A 72 -2.40 -16.01 -11.51
N ARG A 73 -1.90 -16.47 -10.36
CA ARG A 73 -0.49 -16.84 -10.20
C ARG A 73 -0.06 -17.99 -11.12
N HIS A 74 -0.94 -18.96 -11.41
CA HIS A 74 -0.63 -20.04 -12.35
C HIS A 74 -0.41 -19.55 -13.78
N PHE A 75 -0.92 -18.35 -14.12
CA PHE A 75 -0.73 -17.70 -15.42
C PHE A 75 0.34 -16.60 -15.38
N GLY A 76 1.23 -16.63 -14.38
CA GLY A 76 2.32 -15.65 -14.25
C GLY A 76 1.91 -14.27 -13.74
N ILE A 77 0.67 -14.11 -13.27
CA ILE A 77 0.17 -12.82 -12.76
C ILE A 77 0.29 -12.79 -11.23
N VAL A 78 1.35 -12.15 -10.72
CA VAL A 78 1.67 -12.15 -9.27
C VAL A 78 1.46 -10.78 -8.64
N THR A 79 1.82 -9.72 -9.37
CA THR A 79 1.83 -8.33 -8.92
C THR A 79 0.68 -7.51 -9.52
N ALA A 80 0.43 -6.33 -8.96
CA ALA A 80 -0.48 -5.37 -9.57
C ALA A 80 0.00 -4.89 -10.95
N GLY A 81 1.32 -4.76 -11.15
CA GLY A 81 1.93 -4.43 -12.43
C GLY A 81 1.56 -5.45 -13.51
N ASP A 82 1.75 -6.74 -13.21
CA ASP A 82 1.43 -7.84 -14.13
C ASP A 82 -0.05 -7.77 -14.53
N LEU A 83 -0.93 -7.67 -13.53
CA LEU A 83 -2.38 -7.63 -13.78
C LEU A 83 -2.80 -6.35 -14.51
N ALA A 84 -2.12 -5.20 -14.29
CA ALA A 84 -2.43 -3.96 -14.98
C ALA A 84 -2.10 -4.02 -16.47
N ASN A 85 -1.06 -4.76 -16.84
CA ASN A 85 -0.52 -4.78 -18.20
C ASN A 85 -1.05 -5.94 -19.04
N VAL A 86 -1.47 -7.06 -18.43
CA VAL A 86 -1.97 -8.24 -19.15
C VAL A 86 -3.11 -7.94 -20.12
N ASP A 87 -3.16 -8.66 -21.24
CA ASP A 87 -4.33 -8.69 -22.12
C ASP A 87 -5.46 -9.51 -21.49
N PRO A 88 -6.63 -8.89 -21.19
CA PRO A 88 -7.74 -9.55 -20.52
C PRO A 88 -8.43 -10.60 -21.39
N VAL A 89 -8.39 -10.47 -22.72
CA VAL A 89 -9.01 -11.43 -23.65
C VAL A 89 -8.13 -12.67 -23.72
N LYS A 90 -6.84 -12.49 -23.96
CA LYS A 90 -5.84 -13.57 -23.94
C LYS A 90 -5.86 -14.31 -22.61
N LEU A 91 -5.74 -13.59 -21.48
CA LEU A 91 -5.74 -14.22 -20.15
C LEU A 91 -7.02 -15.01 -19.88
N ALA A 92 -8.20 -14.47 -20.21
CA ALA A 92 -9.46 -15.20 -19.99
C ALA A 92 -9.56 -16.47 -20.84
N ARG A 93 -9.11 -16.41 -22.10
CA ARG A 93 -9.05 -17.57 -22.99
C ARG A 93 -8.09 -18.63 -22.45
N ASP A 94 -6.89 -18.23 -22.04
CA ASP A 94 -5.87 -19.14 -21.53
C ASP A 94 -6.32 -19.78 -20.20
N MET A 95 -7.13 -19.07 -19.41
CA MET A 95 -7.79 -19.60 -18.21
C MET A 95 -8.99 -20.53 -18.49
N GLY A 96 -9.43 -20.68 -19.75
CA GLY A 96 -10.69 -21.36 -20.08
C GLY A 96 -11.92 -20.69 -19.44
N ALA A 97 -11.83 -19.38 -19.18
CA ALA A 97 -12.83 -18.65 -18.41
C ALA A 97 -13.95 -18.07 -19.29
N PRO A 98 -15.18 -17.91 -18.76
CA PRO A 98 -16.29 -17.33 -19.52
C PRO A 98 -16.02 -15.87 -19.89
N GLU A 99 -16.71 -15.35 -20.90
CA GLU A 99 -16.57 -13.96 -21.36
C GLU A 99 -16.75 -12.93 -20.22
N LYS A 100 -17.62 -13.22 -19.25
CA LYS A 100 -17.81 -12.40 -18.05
C LYS A 100 -16.51 -12.19 -17.26
N ALA A 101 -15.55 -13.11 -17.34
CA ALA A 101 -14.24 -12.99 -16.72
C ALA A 101 -13.39 -11.88 -17.36
N VAL A 102 -13.46 -11.70 -18.68
CA VAL A 102 -12.81 -10.58 -19.40
C VAL A 102 -13.23 -9.25 -18.77
N GLN A 103 -14.53 -9.07 -18.54
CA GLN A 103 -15.05 -7.84 -17.93
C GLN A 103 -14.63 -7.67 -16.47
N VAL A 104 -14.40 -8.76 -15.74
CA VAL A 104 -13.83 -8.71 -14.39
C VAL A 104 -12.37 -8.28 -14.43
N ILE A 105 -11.55 -8.86 -15.32
CA ILE A 105 -10.13 -8.53 -15.46
C ILE A 105 -9.96 -7.08 -15.92
N LYS A 106 -10.75 -6.62 -16.90
CA LYS A 106 -10.79 -5.20 -17.32
C LYS A 106 -11.05 -4.26 -16.14
N ARG A 107 -11.97 -4.62 -15.23
CA ARG A 107 -12.23 -3.83 -14.01
C ARG A 107 -11.06 -3.84 -13.04
N TYR A 108 -10.38 -4.97 -12.85
CA TYR A 108 -9.19 -5.01 -12.00
C TYR A 108 -8.07 -4.12 -12.58
N ARG A 109 -7.84 -4.20 -13.89
CA ARG A 109 -6.90 -3.34 -14.61
C ARG A 109 -7.22 -1.85 -14.41
N ALA A 110 -8.47 -1.47 -14.64
CA ALA A 110 -8.92 -0.09 -14.46
C ALA A 110 -8.71 0.38 -13.01
N ALA A 111 -9.04 -0.45 -12.03
CA ALA A 111 -8.87 -0.11 -10.62
C ALA A 111 -7.40 0.05 -10.22
N ILE A 112 -6.52 -0.82 -10.71
CA ILE A 112 -5.07 -0.71 -10.46
C ILE A 112 -4.52 0.57 -11.09
N ARG A 113 -4.86 0.84 -12.36
CA ARG A 113 -4.39 2.04 -13.06
C ARG A 113 -4.87 3.34 -12.42
N LEU A 114 -6.14 3.38 -12.01
CA LEU A 114 -6.70 4.53 -11.30
C LEU A 114 -6.01 4.72 -9.95
N ALA A 115 -5.87 3.66 -9.16
CA ALA A 115 -5.20 3.73 -7.86
C ALA A 115 -3.72 4.11 -8.00
N ALA A 116 -3.02 3.61 -9.02
CA ALA A 116 -1.63 3.98 -9.32
C ALA A 116 -1.47 5.45 -9.73
N SER A 117 -2.54 6.09 -10.19
CA SER A 117 -2.54 7.50 -10.58
C SER A 117 -2.94 8.43 -9.42
N VAL A 118 -3.59 7.93 -8.38
CA VAL A 118 -4.07 8.74 -7.26
C VAL A 118 -3.32 8.36 -5.96
N PRO A 119 -2.40 9.20 -5.47
CA PRO A 119 -1.66 8.95 -4.24
C PRO A 119 -2.56 8.58 -3.05
N GLY A 120 -2.16 7.56 -2.30
CA GLY A 120 -2.91 7.08 -1.13
C GLY A 120 -4.23 6.35 -1.47
N MET A 121 -4.54 6.12 -2.75
CA MET A 121 -5.63 5.26 -3.17
C MET A 121 -5.18 3.80 -3.29
N MET A 122 -5.98 2.89 -2.76
CA MET A 122 -5.76 1.45 -2.93
C MET A 122 -6.61 0.92 -4.09
N PRO A 123 -6.16 -0.12 -4.84
CA PRO A 123 -6.95 -0.70 -5.94
C PRO A 123 -8.32 -1.22 -5.51
N ARG A 124 -8.47 -1.64 -4.25
CA ARG A 124 -9.76 -1.99 -3.66
C ARG A 124 -10.71 -0.79 -3.61
N ASP A 125 -10.21 0.36 -3.18
CA ASP A 125 -10.99 1.58 -3.07
C ASP A 125 -11.37 2.09 -4.48
N ALA A 126 -10.43 2.02 -5.43
CA ALA A 126 -10.68 2.35 -6.84
C ALA A 126 -11.78 1.47 -7.47
N GLN A 127 -11.89 0.19 -7.11
CA GLN A 127 -13.00 -0.65 -7.57
C GLN A 127 -14.37 -0.12 -7.13
N LEU A 128 -14.48 0.44 -5.91
CA LEU A 128 -15.73 1.04 -5.45
C LEU A 128 -16.08 2.26 -6.30
N LEU A 129 -15.10 3.13 -6.57
CA LEU A 129 -15.27 4.31 -7.42
C LEU A 129 -15.73 3.94 -8.83
N ILE A 130 -15.13 2.90 -9.43
CA ILE A 130 -15.55 2.39 -10.74
C ILE A 130 -17.00 1.88 -10.72
N ARG A 131 -17.46 1.29 -9.61
CA ARG A 131 -18.86 0.81 -9.48
C ARG A 131 -19.87 1.94 -9.37
N ILE A 132 -19.46 3.12 -8.92
CA ILE A 132 -20.27 4.33 -8.92
C ILE A 132 -19.90 5.27 -10.09
N HIS A 133 -19.35 4.69 -11.17
CA HIS A 133 -19.08 5.36 -12.44
C HIS A 133 -17.98 6.45 -12.42
N ARG A 134 -17.13 6.46 -11.39
CA ARG A 134 -15.93 7.32 -11.33
C ARG A 134 -14.68 6.54 -11.71
N HIS A 135 -14.35 6.59 -12.99
CA HIS A 135 -13.34 5.74 -13.62
C HIS A 135 -12.05 6.48 -14.03
N SER A 136 -11.98 7.80 -13.81
CA SER A 136 -10.83 8.62 -14.21
C SER A 136 -10.46 9.65 -13.15
N VAL A 137 -9.20 10.09 -13.17
CA VAL A 137 -8.70 11.19 -12.32
C VAL A 137 -9.53 12.44 -12.52
N ARG A 138 -9.86 12.79 -13.78
CA ARG A 138 -10.72 13.93 -14.11
C ARG A 138 -12.12 13.81 -13.49
N ALA A 139 -12.76 12.64 -13.58
CA ALA A 139 -14.08 12.42 -13.02
C ALA A 139 -14.10 12.58 -11.49
N ILE A 140 -13.01 12.22 -10.81
CA ILE A 140 -12.86 12.40 -9.36
C ILE A 140 -12.57 13.87 -9.02
N ALA A 141 -11.73 14.55 -9.81
CA ALA A 141 -11.36 15.95 -9.58
C ALA A 141 -12.57 16.90 -9.63
N LEU A 142 -13.51 16.63 -10.56
CA LEU A 142 -14.74 17.40 -10.75
C LEU A 142 -15.81 17.11 -9.70
N ASP A 143 -15.66 16.04 -8.90
CA ASP A 143 -16.67 15.64 -7.93
C ASP A 143 -16.56 16.43 -6.62
N SER A 144 -17.66 16.49 -5.88
CA SER A 144 -17.68 16.96 -4.49
C SER A 144 -17.33 15.80 -3.57
N PRO A 145 -16.37 15.96 -2.63
CA PRO A 145 -16.02 14.88 -1.69
C PRO A 145 -17.22 14.33 -0.90
N SER A 146 -18.16 15.20 -0.54
CA SER A 146 -19.37 14.82 0.20
C SER A 146 -20.35 14.04 -0.66
N ALA A 147 -20.57 14.47 -1.91
CA ALA A 147 -21.43 13.76 -2.86
C ALA A 147 -20.85 12.37 -3.20
N LEU A 148 -19.55 12.32 -3.51
CA LEU A 148 -18.85 11.08 -3.80
C LEU A 148 -18.90 10.09 -2.62
N TYR A 149 -18.73 10.59 -1.40
CA TYR A 149 -18.86 9.77 -0.19
C TYR A 149 -20.30 9.28 0.03
N HIS A 150 -21.30 10.12 -0.23
CA HIS A 150 -22.72 9.73 -0.17
C HIS A 150 -23.03 8.60 -1.16
N ASP A 151 -22.53 8.70 -2.40
CA ASP A 151 -22.72 7.65 -3.42
C ASP A 151 -22.05 6.33 -3.03
N LEU A 152 -20.86 6.39 -2.42
CA LEU A 152 -20.20 5.20 -1.85
C LEU A 152 -21.05 4.55 -0.75
N ARG A 153 -21.67 5.34 0.13
CA ARG A 153 -22.58 4.83 1.17
C ARG A 153 -23.83 4.21 0.57
N ARG A 154 -24.47 4.87 -0.40
CA ARG A 154 -25.64 4.35 -1.12
C ARG A 154 -25.30 3.05 -1.85
N PHE A 155 -24.14 2.99 -2.50
CA PHE A 155 -23.68 1.76 -3.14
C PHE A 155 -23.48 0.64 -2.12
N ALA A 156 -22.90 0.92 -0.96
CA ALA A 156 -22.58 -0.10 0.04
C ALA A 156 -23.81 -0.85 0.58
N VAL A 157 -24.96 -0.18 0.67
CA VAL A 157 -26.21 -0.82 1.12
C VAL A 157 -26.91 -1.61 0.00
N SER A 158 -26.58 -1.36 -1.27
CA SER A 158 -27.11 -2.12 -2.40
C SER A 158 -26.68 -3.59 -2.36
N SER A 159 -27.44 -4.48 -2.99
CA SER A 159 -27.11 -5.92 -3.07
C SER A 159 -25.75 -6.18 -3.71
N LYS A 160 -25.39 -5.40 -4.74
CA LYS A 160 -24.09 -5.47 -5.41
C LYS A 160 -22.96 -4.97 -4.49
N GLY A 161 -23.19 -3.88 -3.76
CA GLY A 161 -22.22 -3.31 -2.83
C GLY A 161 -21.96 -4.21 -1.64
N ARG A 162 -23.01 -4.74 -0.99
CA ARG A 162 -22.88 -5.71 0.11
C ARG A 162 -22.02 -6.91 -0.28
N ARG A 163 -22.27 -7.49 -1.47
CA ARG A 163 -21.48 -8.62 -2.01
C ARG A 163 -20.01 -8.27 -2.29
N MET A 164 -19.75 -7.05 -2.77
CA MET A 164 -18.39 -6.59 -3.06
C MET A 164 -17.61 -6.24 -1.79
N ILE A 165 -18.27 -5.59 -0.83
CA ILE A 165 -17.63 -5.09 0.38
C ILE A 165 -17.38 -6.23 1.38
N ARG A 166 -18.27 -7.22 1.46
CA ARG A 166 -18.17 -8.40 2.35
C ARG A 166 -17.87 -8.00 3.79
N GLY A 167 -18.65 -7.06 4.34
CA GLY A 167 -18.52 -6.60 5.73
C GLY A 167 -17.30 -5.71 6.02
N ARG A 168 -16.47 -5.40 5.04
CA ARG A 168 -15.31 -4.52 5.23
C ARG A 168 -15.72 -3.05 5.35
N ARG A 169 -14.86 -2.24 5.95
CA ARG A 169 -15.08 -0.79 6.06
C ARG A 169 -15.01 -0.11 4.69
N LEU A 170 -15.88 0.88 4.51
CA LEU A 170 -15.78 1.88 3.44
C LEU A 170 -14.61 2.83 3.71
N PRO A 171 -14.05 3.47 2.67
CA PRO A 171 -13.12 4.57 2.86
C PRO A 171 -13.80 5.72 3.61
N SER A 172 -13.08 6.38 4.51
CA SER A 172 -13.60 7.51 5.26
C SER A 172 -13.74 8.75 4.36
N LEU A 173 -14.62 9.69 4.76
CA LEU A 173 -14.74 10.98 4.08
C LEU A 173 -13.39 11.73 3.98
N ARG A 174 -12.53 11.62 5.01
CA ARG A 174 -11.18 12.18 4.98
C ARG A 174 -10.34 11.61 3.82
N LYS A 175 -10.37 10.29 3.61
CA LYS A 175 -9.67 9.67 2.46
C LYS A 175 -10.24 10.17 1.13
N VAL A 176 -11.58 10.26 1.03
CA VAL A 176 -12.24 10.76 -0.19
C VAL A 176 -11.84 12.19 -0.50
N LYS A 177 -11.81 13.08 0.51
CA LYS A 177 -11.30 14.45 0.38
C LYS A 177 -9.87 14.48 -0.15
N ASN A 178 -8.98 13.68 0.43
CA ASN A 178 -7.59 13.60 -0.01
C ASN A 178 -7.46 13.16 -1.47
N TRP A 179 -8.24 12.18 -1.92
CA TRP A 179 -8.23 11.73 -3.32
C TRP A 179 -8.70 12.82 -4.27
N VAL A 180 -9.79 13.52 -3.94
CA VAL A 180 -10.31 14.62 -4.76
C VAL A 180 -9.28 15.75 -4.86
N THR A 181 -8.68 16.15 -3.74
CA THR A 181 -7.60 17.15 -3.73
C THR A 181 -6.42 16.72 -4.60
N ALA A 182 -5.93 15.49 -4.42
CA ALA A 182 -4.82 14.96 -5.23
C ALA A 182 -5.15 14.97 -6.73
N CYS A 183 -6.37 14.58 -7.12
CA CYS A 183 -6.79 14.58 -8.52
C CYS A 183 -6.88 16.00 -9.10
N ARG A 184 -7.29 16.99 -8.31
CA ARG A 184 -7.34 18.41 -8.73
C ARG A 184 -5.93 18.95 -8.97
N THR A 185 -5.00 18.72 -8.04
CA THR A 185 -3.60 19.14 -8.18
C THR A 185 -2.96 18.55 -9.45
N GLN A 186 -3.21 17.28 -9.74
CA GLN A 186 -2.73 16.64 -10.97
C GLN A 186 -3.36 17.23 -12.25
N GLY A 187 -4.67 17.52 -12.22
CA GLY A 187 -5.37 18.15 -13.34
C GLY A 187 -4.80 19.52 -13.70
N THR A 188 -4.47 20.35 -12.71
CA THR A 188 -3.84 21.66 -12.93
C THR A 188 -2.43 21.52 -13.52
N GLY A 189 -1.63 20.56 -13.03
CA GLY A 189 -0.29 20.29 -13.56
C GLY A 189 -0.27 19.79 -15.01
N ILE A 190 -1.31 19.05 -15.43
CA ILE A 190 -1.44 18.60 -16.83
C ILE A 190 -1.81 19.78 -17.74
N GLN A 191 -2.69 20.68 -17.30
CA GLN A 191 -3.08 21.85 -18.11
C GLN A 191 -1.93 22.85 -18.32
N LEU A 192 -1.07 23.04 -17.31
CA LEU A 192 0.11 23.92 -17.44
C LEU A 192 1.18 23.34 -18.38
N ARG A 193 1.29 22.02 -18.54
CA ARG A 193 2.25 21.35 -19.44
C ARG A 193 1.78 21.28 -20.90
N SER A 194 0.49 21.45 -21.16
CA SER A 194 -0.07 21.47 -22.53
C SER A 194 -0.19 22.89 -23.10
N ALA A 195 0.10 23.92 -22.31
CA ALA A 195 0.04 25.33 -22.70
C ALA A 195 1.44 25.97 -22.89
N ALA A 196 2.50 25.16 -22.89
CA ALA A 196 3.89 25.53 -23.15
C ALA A 196 4.40 24.73 -24.36
#